data_AF-A0A3A4KAS9-F1
#
_entry.id   AF-A0A3A4KAS9-F1
#
_cell.length_a   1.000
_cell.length_b   1.000
_cell.length_c   1.000
_cell.angle_alpha   90.00
_cell.angle_beta   90.00
_cell.angle_gamma   90.00
#
_symmetry.space_group_name_H-M   'P 1'
#
loop_
_entity.id
_entity.type
_entity.pdbx_description
1 polymer ?
#
loop_
_entity_poly.entity_id
_entity_poly.type
_entity_poly.pdbx_seq_one_letter_code
_entity_poly.pdbx_strand_id
1 'polypeptide(L)'
;MLCMIVFLVLGGLVTYGIHWFQSWRHQPTEARRLAEAASVVGFVRTAIIDVSDGDNPPHATAFFIGPAPKPDALAVVSVPTIKLSPLEPPPYMSELEKKKYDDSDFAVAYGKRPDGCGAGVAFISNPKQWEYSLRGQHMIEVISPEQIESVRRGASVFMELAIGNCGWQ
;
A
#
# COMPACT_ATOMS: atom_id res chain seq x y z
N MET A 1 -4.99 13.25 -52.69
CA MET A 1 -4.32 12.12 -52.01
C MET A 1 -3.48 12.56 -50.81
N LEU A 2 -2.63 13.58 -50.92
CA LEU A 2 -1.74 14.02 -49.83
C LEU A 2 -2.49 14.39 -48.52
N CYS A 3 -3.57 15.19 -48.61
CA CYS A 3 -4.36 15.56 -47.42
C CYS A 3 -4.95 14.36 -46.68
N MET A 4 -5.40 13.33 -47.39
CA MET A 4 -6.00 12.14 -46.78
C MET A 4 -4.96 11.33 -45.98
N ILE A 5 -3.73 11.27 -46.48
CA ILE A 5 -2.60 10.62 -45.79
C ILE A 5 -2.24 11.43 -44.53
N VAL A 6 -2.21 12.76 -44.60
CA VAL A 6 -1.93 13.62 -43.44
C VAL A 6 -2.98 13.46 -42.35
N PHE A 7 -4.28 13.40 -42.70
CA PHE A 7 -5.34 13.16 -41.72
C PHE A 7 -5.27 11.78 -41.07
N LEU A 8 -4.93 10.74 -41.82
CA LEU A 8 -4.76 9.39 -41.28
C LEU A 8 -3.55 9.32 -40.32
N VAL A 9 -2.44 9.97 -40.67
CA VAL A 9 -1.24 10.00 -39.82
C VAL A 9 -1.50 10.79 -38.54
N LEU A 10 -2.14 11.96 -38.61
CA LEU A 10 -2.47 12.76 -37.43
C LEU A 10 -3.49 12.06 -36.53
N GLY A 11 -4.54 11.46 -37.09
CA GLY A 11 -5.52 10.67 -36.34
C GLY A 11 -4.89 9.45 -35.68
N GLY A 12 -3.99 8.76 -36.38
CA GLY A 12 -3.21 7.64 -35.85
C GLY A 12 -2.29 8.04 -34.69
N LEU A 13 -1.60 9.17 -34.79
CA LEU A 13 -0.74 9.69 -33.72
C LEU A 13 -1.54 10.09 -32.47
N VAL A 14 -2.70 10.73 -32.63
CA VAL A 14 -3.56 11.12 -31.50
C VAL A 14 -4.12 9.89 -30.79
N THR A 15 -4.65 8.92 -31.54
CA THR A 15 -5.19 7.67 -30.96
C THR A 15 -4.10 6.83 -30.30
N TYR A 16 -2.92 6.71 -30.93
CA TYR A 16 -1.75 6.07 -30.33
C TYR A 16 -1.32 6.79 -29.04
N GLY A 17 -1.27 8.13 -29.05
CA GLY A 17 -0.94 8.94 -27.88
C GLY A 17 -1.94 8.73 -26.72
N ILE A 18 -3.24 8.71 -27.01
CA ILE A 18 -4.29 8.46 -26.01
C ILE A 18 -4.16 7.04 -25.44
N HIS A 19 -4.00 6.03 -26.29
CA HIS A 19 -3.84 4.64 -25.83
C HIS A 19 -2.55 4.44 -25.03
N TRP A 20 -1.45 5.02 -25.48
CA TRP A 20 -0.17 4.96 -24.77
C TRP A 20 -0.28 5.64 -23.41
N PHE A 21 -0.87 6.84 -23.35
CA PHE A 21 -1.06 7.59 -22.12
C PHE A 21 -2.03 6.89 -21.14
N GLN A 22 -3.10 6.28 -21.63
CA GLN A 22 -3.96 5.43 -20.82
C GLN A 22 -3.22 4.19 -20.32
N SER A 23 -2.47 3.50 -21.17
CA SER A 23 -1.69 2.32 -20.76
C SER A 23 -0.66 2.68 -19.69
N TRP A 24 0.01 3.83 -19.81
CA TRP A 24 0.97 4.34 -18.84
C TRP A 24 0.31 4.67 -17.50
N ARG A 25 -0.88 5.28 -17.53
CA ARG A 25 -1.70 5.53 -16.33
C ARG A 25 -2.22 4.27 -15.64
N HIS A 26 -2.34 3.16 -16.37
CA HIS A 26 -2.84 1.88 -15.86
C HIS A 26 -1.74 0.89 -15.49
N GLN A 27 -0.46 1.21 -15.71
CA GLN A 27 0.61 0.36 -15.19
C GLN A 27 0.63 0.44 -13.66
N PRO A 28 0.66 -0.70 -12.95
CA PRO A 28 0.82 -0.68 -11.50
C PRO A 28 2.13 0.03 -11.20
N THR A 29 2.03 0.98 -10.28
CA THR A 29 3.11 1.81 -9.80
C THR A 29 4.16 0.92 -9.16
N GLU A 30 5.42 1.36 -9.05
CA GLU A 30 6.44 0.53 -8.40
C GLU A 30 6.01 0.16 -6.96
N ALA A 31 5.42 1.11 -6.23
CA ALA A 31 4.86 0.87 -4.91
C ALA A 31 3.80 -0.25 -4.92
N ARG A 32 2.88 -0.23 -5.88
CA ARG A 32 1.85 -1.26 -6.05
C ARG A 32 2.45 -2.64 -6.33
N ARG A 33 3.42 -2.72 -7.24
CA ARG A 33 4.10 -3.99 -7.57
C ARG A 33 4.83 -4.57 -6.35
N LEU A 34 5.49 -3.71 -5.57
CA LEU A 34 6.14 -4.14 -4.34
C LEU A 34 5.12 -4.62 -3.30
N ALA A 35 3.98 -3.95 -3.18
CA ALA A 35 2.91 -4.35 -2.25
C ALA A 35 2.27 -5.68 -2.68
N GLU A 36 2.09 -5.90 -3.99
CA GLU A 36 1.61 -7.15 -4.57
C GLU A 36 2.57 -8.32 -4.37
N ALA A 37 3.87 -8.05 -4.40
CA ALA A 37 4.92 -9.05 -4.21
C ALA A 37 5.31 -9.26 -2.73
N ALA A 38 4.93 -8.36 -1.83
CA ALA A 38 5.25 -8.46 -0.41
C ALA A 38 4.48 -9.59 0.28
N SER A 39 5.13 -10.40 1.10
CA SER A 39 4.52 -11.56 1.74
C SER A 39 4.73 -11.53 3.24
N VAL A 40 3.75 -12.02 3.99
CA VAL A 40 3.83 -12.12 5.45
C VAL A 40 3.50 -13.56 5.85
N VAL A 41 4.49 -14.27 6.41
CA VAL A 41 4.37 -15.71 6.72
C VAL A 41 3.27 -15.92 7.76
N GLY A 42 2.30 -16.78 7.43
CA GLY A 42 1.17 -17.10 8.30
C GLY A 42 0.01 -16.11 8.22
N PHE A 43 0.11 -15.07 7.38
CA PHE A 43 -0.94 -14.08 7.19
C PHE A 43 -1.57 -14.22 5.81
N VAL A 44 -2.84 -13.85 5.72
CA VAL A 44 -3.60 -13.73 4.48
C VAL A 44 -3.70 -12.25 4.12
N ARG A 45 -3.37 -11.90 2.88
CA ARG A 45 -3.58 -10.55 2.37
C ARG A 45 -5.06 -10.33 2.13
N THR A 46 -5.63 -9.28 2.71
CA THR A 46 -7.05 -8.94 2.57
C THR A 46 -7.30 -7.95 1.44
N ALA A 47 -6.43 -6.96 1.29
CA ALA A 47 -6.56 -5.94 0.26
C ALA A 47 -5.21 -5.32 -0.12
N ILE A 48 -5.18 -4.67 -1.28
CA ILE A 48 -4.12 -3.72 -1.66
C ILE A 48 -4.79 -2.49 -2.23
N ILE A 49 -4.41 -1.33 -1.74
CA ILE A 49 -5.01 -0.04 -2.09
C ILE A 49 -3.94 0.89 -2.59
N ASP A 50 -4.18 1.49 -3.73
CA ASP A 50 -3.37 2.57 -4.25
C ASP A 50 -3.83 3.89 -3.63
N VAL A 51 -2.90 4.58 -2.96
CA VAL A 51 -3.13 5.86 -2.31
C VAL A 51 -2.56 6.95 -3.22
N SER A 52 -3.45 7.79 -3.74
CA SER A 52 -3.11 8.87 -4.66
C SER A 52 -2.80 10.15 -3.87
N ASP A 53 -1.53 10.52 -3.76
CA ASP A 53 -1.08 11.73 -3.05
C ASP A 53 -1.01 12.96 -3.96
N GLY A 54 -2.01 13.11 -4.84
CA GLY A 54 -2.06 14.18 -5.84
C GLY A 54 -0.92 14.08 -6.85
N ASP A 55 -0.03 15.09 -6.85
CA ASP A 55 1.14 15.19 -7.73
C ASP A 55 2.36 14.41 -7.23
N ASN A 56 2.30 13.84 -6.01
CA ASN A 56 3.35 12.99 -5.50
C ASN A 56 3.27 11.58 -6.11
N PRO A 57 4.39 10.83 -6.17
CA PRO A 57 4.40 9.45 -6.59
C PRO A 57 3.40 8.64 -5.77
N PRO A 58 2.61 7.81 -6.44
CA PRO A 58 1.55 7.05 -5.80
C PRO A 58 2.13 6.08 -4.77
N HIS A 59 1.44 6.01 -3.63
CA HIS A 59 1.71 5.09 -2.56
C HIS A 59 0.82 3.84 -2.73
N ALA A 60 1.21 2.73 -2.12
CA ALA A 60 0.39 1.53 -2.07
C ALA A 60 0.43 0.93 -0.67
N THR A 61 -0.73 0.55 -0.17
CA THR A 61 -0.87 -0.09 1.13
C THR A 61 -1.46 -1.49 0.95
N ALA A 62 -0.74 -2.51 1.43
CA ALA A 62 -1.23 -3.88 1.51
C ALA A 62 -1.65 -4.21 2.94
N PHE A 63 -2.82 -4.81 3.07
CA PHE A 63 -3.40 -5.19 4.34
C PHE A 63 -3.39 -6.71 4.51
N PHE A 64 -3.07 -7.15 5.72
CA PHE A 64 -2.94 -8.57 6.04
C PHE A 64 -3.61 -8.88 7.37
N ILE A 65 -4.15 -10.09 7.48
CA ILE A 65 -4.67 -10.63 8.73
C ILE A 65 -4.09 -12.02 8.99
N GLY A 66 -3.71 -12.28 10.23
CA GLY A 66 -3.09 -13.55 10.60
C GLY A 66 -3.07 -13.76 12.11
N PRO A 67 -2.51 -14.88 12.58
CA PRO A 67 -2.31 -15.10 14.01
C PRO A 67 -1.36 -14.04 14.57
N ALA A 68 -1.47 -13.74 15.87
CA ALA A 68 -0.52 -12.87 16.54
C ALA A 68 0.93 -13.31 16.26
N PRO A 69 1.81 -12.39 15.81
CA PRO A 69 3.15 -12.75 15.44
C PRO A 69 3.87 -13.29 16.67
N LYS A 70 4.71 -14.31 16.44
CA LYS A 70 5.74 -14.72 17.42
C LYS A 70 6.65 -13.51 17.72
N PRO A 71 7.40 -13.51 18.84
CA PRO A 71 8.13 -12.33 19.33
C PRO A 71 9.02 -11.60 18.31
N ASP A 72 9.41 -12.24 17.21
CA ASP A 72 10.03 -11.61 16.05
C ASP A 72 9.03 -11.48 14.89
N ALA A 73 8.21 -10.43 14.93
CA ALA A 73 7.23 -10.12 13.89
C ALA A 73 7.88 -9.70 12.56
N LEU A 74 9.18 -9.41 12.54
CA LEU A 74 9.89 -8.94 11.34
C LEU A 74 10.41 -10.09 10.51
N ALA A 75 10.79 -11.19 11.15
CA ALA A 75 11.20 -12.42 10.47
C ALA A 75 10.10 -12.97 9.53
N VAL A 76 8.84 -12.58 9.73
CA VAL A 76 7.72 -13.04 8.89
C VAL A 76 7.39 -12.10 7.74
N VAL A 77 7.88 -10.85 7.71
CA VAL A 77 7.54 -9.87 6.67
C VAL A 77 8.66 -9.78 5.64
N SER A 78 8.31 -9.92 4.36
CA SER A 78 9.23 -9.77 3.23
C SER A 78 8.70 -8.75 2.24
N VAL A 79 9.49 -7.71 1.97
CA VAL A 79 9.23 -6.72 0.91
C VAL A 79 10.39 -6.81 -0.09
N PRO A 80 10.14 -7.09 -1.38
CA PRO A 80 11.22 -7.19 -2.36
C PRO A 80 12.06 -5.91 -2.39
N THR A 81 13.38 -6.06 -2.48
CA THR A 81 14.36 -4.96 -2.61
C THR A 81 14.46 -3.97 -1.42
N ILE A 82 13.58 -4.06 -0.41
CA ILE A 82 13.58 -3.19 0.76
C ILE A 82 13.87 -4.05 1.99
N LYS A 83 15.02 -3.82 2.63
CA LYS A 83 15.34 -4.44 3.91
C LYS A 83 14.64 -3.68 5.03
N LEU A 84 13.78 -4.39 5.77
CA LEU A 84 13.10 -3.84 6.95
C LEU A 84 14.00 -3.98 8.18
N SER A 85 13.96 -2.95 9.03
CA SER A 85 14.60 -2.94 10.34
C SER A 85 13.55 -2.71 11.42
N PRO A 86 13.70 -3.29 12.62
CA PRO A 86 12.83 -3.00 13.74
C PRO A 86 12.82 -1.51 14.05
N LEU A 87 11.63 -0.98 14.30
CA LEU A 87 11.46 0.28 14.99
C LEU A 87 11.35 -0.01 16.48
N GLU A 88 12.17 0.66 17.28
CA GLU A 88 11.95 0.69 18.71
C GLU A 88 10.64 1.43 18.98
N PRO A 89 9.77 0.93 19.88
CA PRO A 89 8.57 1.66 20.27
C PRO A 89 9.01 3.05 20.78
N PRO A 90 8.45 4.14 20.25
CA PRO A 90 8.91 5.48 20.62
C PRO A 90 8.77 5.65 22.15
N PRO A 91 9.84 6.03 22.86
CA PRO A 91 9.86 5.98 24.33
C PRO A 91 8.87 6.96 24.96
N TYR A 92 8.44 8.00 24.24
CA TYR A 92 7.40 8.95 24.65
C TYR A 92 6.71 9.53 23.39
N MET A 93 5.53 9.02 23.01
CA MET A 93 4.67 9.72 22.04
C MET A 93 3.88 10.81 22.77
N SER A 94 3.91 12.03 22.23
CA SER A 94 3.05 13.13 22.70
C SER A 94 1.57 12.77 22.52
N GLU A 95 0.66 13.35 23.30
CA GLU A 95 -0.78 13.04 23.17
C GLU A 95 -1.36 13.36 21.78
N LEU A 96 -0.75 14.33 21.08
CA LEU A 96 -1.15 14.74 19.74
C LEU A 96 -0.69 13.73 18.68
N GLU A 97 0.46 13.09 18.90
CA GLU A 97 0.93 11.96 18.09
C GLU A 97 0.11 10.70 18.39
N LYS A 98 -0.19 10.41 19.66
CA LYS A 98 -1.10 9.31 20.03
C LYS A 98 -2.42 9.40 19.29
N LYS A 99 -3.04 10.58 19.22
CA LYS A 99 -4.32 10.78 18.51
C LYS A 99 -4.22 10.54 17.00
N LYS A 100 -3.04 10.70 16.39
CA LYS A 100 -2.78 10.37 14.97
C LYS A 100 -2.61 8.85 14.76
N TYR A 101 -2.26 8.13 15.83
CA TYR A 101 -2.06 6.68 15.86
C TYR A 101 -3.09 5.93 16.73
N ASP A 102 -4.23 6.56 17.10
CA ASP A 102 -5.21 5.98 18.03
C ASP A 102 -5.83 4.67 17.50
N ASP A 103 -5.74 4.47 16.17
CA ASP A 103 -6.19 3.27 15.46
C ASP A 103 -5.01 2.36 15.02
N SER A 104 -3.75 2.71 15.30
CA SER A 104 -2.55 1.95 14.94
C SER A 104 -1.69 1.70 16.17
N ASP A 105 -1.64 0.47 16.65
CA ASP A 105 -1.02 0.19 17.94
C ASP A 105 0.45 0.58 17.99
N PHE A 106 1.21 0.27 16.93
CA PHE A 106 2.62 0.64 16.78
C PHE A 106 3.16 0.30 15.38
N ALA A 107 4.01 1.18 14.85
CA ALA A 107 4.88 0.83 13.73
C ALA A 107 5.98 -0.10 14.23
N VAL A 108 6.14 -1.27 13.61
CA VAL A 108 7.11 -2.30 14.01
C VAL A 108 8.37 -2.32 13.17
N ALA A 109 8.25 -1.88 11.92
CA ALA A 109 9.33 -1.98 10.96
C ALA A 109 9.34 -0.79 10.04
N TYR A 110 10.56 -0.41 9.65
CA TYR A 110 10.76 0.50 8.53
C TYR A 110 11.98 0.08 7.72
N GLY A 111 11.90 0.26 6.42
CA GLY A 111 13.00 0.05 5.50
C GLY A 111 12.95 1.07 4.38
N LYS A 112 14.12 1.43 3.85
CA LYS A 112 14.23 2.40 2.75
C LYS A 112 15.38 2.03 1.83
N ARG A 113 15.14 2.10 0.53
CA ARG A 113 16.17 2.02 -0.51
C ARG A 113 16.93 3.34 -0.66
N PRO A 114 18.15 3.33 -1.25
CA PRO A 114 18.92 4.55 -1.50
C PRO A 114 18.20 5.60 -2.37
N ASP A 115 17.26 5.18 -3.21
CA ASP A 115 16.51 6.05 -4.13
C ASP A 115 15.31 6.76 -3.51
N GLY A 116 14.97 6.48 -2.25
CA GLY A 116 13.81 7.09 -1.60
C GLY A 116 12.65 6.14 -1.34
N CYS A 117 12.54 5.04 -2.09
CA CYS A 117 11.43 4.09 -1.98
C CYS A 117 11.48 3.38 -0.62
N GLY A 118 10.42 3.54 0.17
CA GLY A 118 10.36 3.06 1.55
C GLY A 118 9.15 2.16 1.80
N ALA A 119 9.28 1.29 2.79
CA ALA A 119 8.21 0.45 3.30
C ALA A 119 8.13 0.56 4.83
N GLY A 120 6.92 0.69 5.35
CA GLY A 120 6.62 0.70 6.79
C GLY A 120 5.60 -0.38 7.13
N VAL A 121 5.76 -1.01 8.27
CA VAL A 121 4.84 -2.05 8.78
C VAL A 121 4.27 -1.61 10.12
N ALA A 122 2.97 -1.74 10.29
CA ALA A 122 2.27 -1.48 11.55
C ALA A 122 1.29 -2.60 11.89
N PHE A 123 1.11 -2.86 13.18
CA PHE A 123 0.02 -3.72 13.68
C PHE A 123 -1.11 -2.87 14.25
N ILE A 124 -2.32 -3.38 14.09
CA ILE A 124 -3.57 -2.73 14.47
C ILE A 124 -4.42 -3.75 15.24
N SER A 125 -4.64 -3.50 16.53
CA SER A 125 -5.41 -4.35 17.46
C SER A 125 -6.89 -4.01 17.49
N ASN A 126 -7.26 -2.84 16.97
CA ASN A 126 -8.65 -2.44 16.85
C ASN A 126 -8.95 -1.89 15.45
N PRO A 127 -8.89 -2.75 14.41
CA PRO A 127 -9.15 -2.31 13.05
C PRO A 127 -10.60 -1.86 12.92
N LYS A 128 -10.79 -0.74 12.23
CA LYS A 128 -12.11 -0.29 11.79
C LYS A 128 -12.36 -0.86 10.40
N GLN A 129 -13.62 -1.02 10.04
CA GLN A 129 -13.96 -1.29 8.64
C GLN A 129 -13.62 -0.03 7.84
N TRP A 130 -12.67 -0.14 6.91
CA TRP A 130 -12.35 0.94 5.99
C TRP A 130 -12.95 0.63 4.62
N GLU A 131 -13.65 1.63 4.08
CA GLU A 131 -14.12 1.65 2.71
C GLU A 131 -13.31 2.70 1.95
N TYR A 132 -12.50 2.26 0.98
CA TYR A 132 -11.73 3.17 0.15
C TYR A 132 -12.40 3.34 -1.21
N SER A 133 -12.67 4.59 -1.59
CA SER A 133 -13.14 4.93 -2.94
C SER A 133 -11.96 5.21 -3.86
N LEU A 134 -11.66 4.27 -4.76
CA LEU A 134 -10.68 4.51 -5.83
C LEU A 134 -11.35 5.35 -6.92
N ARG A 135 -10.99 6.64 -7.00
CA ARG A 135 -11.35 7.58 -8.09
C ARG A 135 -12.78 7.38 -8.63
N GLY A 136 -13.74 7.22 -7.72
CA GLY A 136 -15.17 7.19 -8.02
C GLY A 136 -15.74 5.89 -8.57
N GLN A 137 -15.05 4.74 -8.56
CA GLN A 137 -15.63 3.53 -9.16
C GLN A 137 -15.69 2.24 -8.34
N HIS A 138 -14.91 2.02 -7.27
CA HIS A 138 -15.13 0.84 -6.42
C HIS A 138 -14.77 1.12 -4.97
N MET A 139 -15.69 0.77 -4.05
CA MET A 139 -15.39 0.68 -2.62
C MET A 139 -14.69 -0.65 -2.38
N ILE A 140 -13.44 -0.61 -1.90
CA ILE A 140 -12.75 -1.81 -1.45
C ILE A 140 -12.95 -1.92 0.05
N GLU A 141 -13.68 -2.94 0.47
CA GLU A 141 -13.72 -3.37 1.87
C GLU A 141 -12.39 -4.04 2.22
N VAL A 142 -11.70 -3.47 3.20
CA VAL A 142 -10.33 -3.90 3.56
C VAL A 142 -10.32 -5.08 4.53
N ILE A 143 -11.34 -5.16 5.38
CA ILE A 143 -11.46 -6.15 6.45
C ILE A 143 -12.95 -6.42 6.69
N SER A 144 -13.33 -7.69 6.80
CA SER A 144 -14.73 -8.07 7.06
C SER A 144 -15.11 -7.93 8.54
N PRO A 145 -16.41 -7.85 8.89
CA PRO A 145 -16.85 -7.82 10.28
C PRO A 145 -16.37 -9.02 11.12
N GLU A 146 -16.31 -10.21 10.52
CA GLU A 146 -15.81 -11.42 11.17
C GLU A 146 -14.32 -11.32 11.51
N GLN A 147 -13.54 -10.72 10.61
CA GLN A 147 -12.12 -10.49 10.79
C GLN A 147 -11.86 -9.44 11.88
N ILE A 148 -12.66 -8.37 11.92
CA ILE A 148 -12.61 -7.37 13.00
C ILE A 148 -12.84 -8.04 14.37
N GLU A 149 -13.86 -8.89 14.47
CA GLU A 149 -14.17 -9.60 15.71
C GLU A 149 -13.10 -10.64 16.10
N SER A 150 -12.42 -11.25 15.12
CA SER A 150 -11.25 -12.10 15.38
C SER A 150 -10.10 -11.31 16.01
N VAL A 151 -9.84 -10.11 15.50
CA VAL A 151 -8.77 -9.24 16.02
C VAL A 151 -9.11 -8.71 17.42
N ARG A 152 -10.35 -8.25 17.64
CA ARG A 152 -10.81 -7.76 18.96
C ARG A 152 -10.76 -8.83 20.05
N ARG A 153 -10.98 -10.10 19.69
CA ARG A 153 -10.86 -11.24 20.62
C ARG A 153 -9.41 -11.70 20.82
N GLY A 154 -8.44 -11.04 20.19
CA GLY A 154 -7.02 -11.39 20.26
C GLY A 154 -6.66 -12.69 19.53
N ALA A 155 -7.57 -13.25 18.73
CA ALA A 155 -7.33 -14.47 17.96
C ALA A 155 -6.52 -14.20 16.67
N SER A 156 -6.50 -12.95 16.22
CA SER A 156 -5.75 -12.51 15.05
C SER A 156 -5.18 -11.10 15.27
N VAL A 157 -4.23 -10.70 14.44
CA VAL A 157 -3.79 -9.30 14.34
C VAL A 157 -4.04 -8.82 12.93
N PHE A 158 -4.36 -7.54 12.81
CA PHE A 158 -4.41 -6.86 11.53
C PHE A 158 -3.10 -6.09 11.31
N MET A 159 -2.56 -6.18 10.10
CA MET A 159 -1.27 -5.60 9.75
C MET A 159 -1.38 -4.75 8.50
N GLU A 160 -0.83 -3.55 8.58
CA GLU A 160 -0.70 -2.62 7.47
C GLU A 160 0.75 -2.59 6.99
N LEU A 161 0.94 -2.77 5.68
CA LEU A 161 2.21 -2.58 4.99
C LEU A 161 2.06 -1.42 4.00
N ALA A 162 2.60 -0.26 4.34
CA ALA A 162 2.60 0.92 3.49
C ALA A 162 3.91 1.01 2.69
N ILE A 163 3.83 1.20 1.38
CA ILE A 163 4.96 1.37 0.47
C ILE A 163 4.81 2.69 -0.28
N GLY A 164 5.87 3.48 -0.33
CA GLY A 164 5.79 4.86 -0.77
C GLY A 164 7.07 5.45 -1.32
N ASN A 165 6.94 6.60 -1.98
CA ASN A 165 8.06 7.34 -2.57
C ASN A 165 8.89 6.53 -3.57
N CYS A 166 8.25 5.64 -4.32
CA CYS A 166 8.89 4.82 -5.34
C CYS A 166 8.70 5.46 -6.71
N GLY A 167 9.79 5.69 -7.46
CA GLY A 167 9.74 6.33 -8.78
C GLY A 167 9.89 7.87 -8.80
N TRP A 168 10.50 8.48 -7.78
CA TRP A 168 10.93 9.90 -7.82
C TRP A 168 12.17 10.16 -8.72
N GLN A 169 12.66 9.17 -9.47
CA GLN A 169 13.85 9.27 -10.34
C GLN A 169 13.49 9.58 -11.80
#